data_AF-A0A6A0H8I8-F1
#
_entry.id   AF-A0A6A0H8I8-F1
#
_cell.length_a   1.000
_cell.length_b   1.000
_cell.length_c   1.000
_cell.angle_alpha   90.00
_cell.angle_beta   90.00
_cell.angle_gamma   90.00
#
_symmetry.space_group_name_H-M   'P 1'
#
loop_
_entity.id
_entity.type
_entity.pdbx_description
1 polymer ?
#
loop_
_entity_poly.entity_id
_entity_poly.type
_entity_poly.pdbx_seq_one_letter_code
_entity_poly.pdbx_strand_id
1 'polypeptide(L)'
;MNTHDWVENASVWAVHQTMFRIIKESEYVDERQHCFLIQTALQESKYLSVETRQDLLRIENAWHRAVYNAVTRLGSKTFAVTQRGRSSGLTLDWAQGFALYDTESREYHWRYKFSQLKGSSDDSKTKLKLHFQNDDKQIETKELECATNLQNLLFCMHAFLTAKVAAVDPSFLKGKPKTPAS
;
A
#
# COMPACT_ATOMS: atom_id res chain seq x y z
N MET A 1 27.20 12.63 15.43
CA MET A 1 26.66 12.39 14.08
C MET A 1 25.94 13.68 13.67
N ASN A 2 26.44 14.36 12.63
CA ASN A 2 26.00 15.72 12.30
C ASN A 2 24.66 15.66 11.54
N THR A 3 23.68 16.47 11.94
CA THR A 3 22.33 16.47 11.35
C THR A 3 22.30 16.96 9.89
N HIS A 4 23.37 17.62 9.44
CA HIS A 4 23.52 18.12 8.07
C HIS A 4 23.75 17.02 7.02
N ASP A 5 24.43 15.92 7.35
CA ASP A 5 24.71 14.82 6.40
C ASP A 5 23.42 14.11 5.92
N TRP A 6 22.33 14.23 6.68
CA TRP A 6 21.02 13.68 6.32
C TRP A 6 20.38 14.40 5.13
N VAL A 7 20.70 15.68 4.89
CA VAL A 7 19.97 16.48 3.89
C VAL A 7 20.56 16.31 2.49
N GLU A 8 21.85 16.01 2.37
CA GLU A 8 22.54 15.95 1.07
C GLU A 8 22.42 14.59 0.36
N ASN A 9 22.02 13.52 1.06
CA ASN A 9 21.86 12.18 0.47
C ASN A 9 20.57 11.43 0.90
N ALA A 10 19.62 12.08 1.59
CA ALA A 10 18.35 11.44 1.92
C ALA A 10 17.45 11.32 0.68
N SER A 11 17.28 10.11 0.19
CA SER A 11 16.15 9.79 -0.68
C SER A 11 14.86 9.81 0.14
N VAL A 12 13.99 10.79 -0.11
CA VAL A 12 12.67 10.89 0.53
C VAL A 12 11.62 10.25 -0.38
N TRP A 13 10.85 9.31 0.17
CA TRP A 13 9.80 8.60 -0.54
C TRP A 13 8.44 8.80 0.12
N ALA A 14 7.39 8.92 -0.69
CA ALA A 14 6.04 8.94 -0.16
C ALA A 14 5.71 7.56 0.42
N VAL A 15 5.27 7.51 1.68
CA VAL A 15 5.01 6.23 2.38
C VAL A 15 3.99 5.34 1.64
N HIS A 16 3.03 5.93 0.92
CA HIS A 16 2.04 5.22 0.11
C HIS A 16 2.59 4.71 -1.24
N GLN A 17 3.88 4.92 -1.51
CA GLN A 17 4.66 4.38 -2.64
C GLN A 17 5.81 3.49 -2.15
N THR A 18 5.75 3.05 -0.91
CA THR A 18 6.74 2.18 -0.30
C THR A 18 6.05 1.01 0.39
N MET A 19 6.76 -0.11 0.50
CA MET A 19 6.28 -1.31 1.17
C MET A 19 7.11 -1.55 2.42
N PHE A 20 6.41 -1.83 3.52
CA PHE A 20 7.00 -2.32 4.77
C PHE A 20 6.47 -3.71 5.02
N ARG A 21 7.36 -4.65 5.30
CA ARG A 21 7.01 -6.04 5.58
C ARG A 21 7.84 -6.56 6.74
N ILE A 22 7.17 -7.11 7.75
CA ILE A 22 7.83 -7.93 8.76
C ILE A 22 8.21 -9.27 8.11
N ILE A 23 9.47 -9.67 8.31
CA ILE A 23 10.01 -10.92 7.78
C ILE A 23 9.68 -12.06 8.75
N LYS A 24 9.18 -13.17 8.21
CA LYS A 24 8.93 -14.39 8.99
C LYS A 24 10.26 -15.08 9.31
N GLU A 25 10.32 -15.81 10.41
CA GLU A 25 11.52 -16.54 10.82
C GLU A 25 12.06 -17.48 9.74
N SER A 26 11.17 -18.15 8.99
CA SER A 26 11.53 -19.00 7.85
C SER A 26 12.15 -18.26 6.66
N GLU A 27 12.09 -16.94 6.65
CA GLU A 27 12.58 -16.05 5.59
C GLU A 27 13.79 -15.21 6.08
N TYR A 28 14.37 -15.54 7.24
CA TYR A 28 15.59 -14.87 7.71
C TYR A 28 16.78 -15.21 6.82
N VAL A 29 17.57 -14.18 6.50
CA VAL A 29 18.75 -14.30 5.63
C VAL A 29 20.01 -14.66 6.42
N ASP A 30 19.97 -14.46 7.74
CA ASP A 30 21.03 -14.73 8.70
C ASP A 30 20.44 -15.01 10.10
N GLU A 31 21.28 -14.99 11.14
CA GLU A 31 20.89 -15.26 12.52
C GLU A 31 20.11 -14.11 13.18
N ARG A 32 19.99 -12.95 12.53
CA ARG A 32 19.33 -11.78 13.11
C ARG A 32 17.83 -12.02 13.20
N GLN A 33 17.29 -11.58 14.33
CA GLN A 33 15.85 -11.66 14.60
C GLN A 33 15.18 -10.30 14.43
N HIS A 34 13.85 -10.31 14.49
CA HIS A 34 13.02 -9.10 14.44
C HIS A 34 13.23 -8.29 13.16
N CYS A 35 13.41 -9.01 12.06
CA CYS A 35 13.73 -8.44 10.77
C CYS A 35 12.50 -7.89 10.07
N PHE A 36 12.71 -6.81 9.32
CA PHE A 36 11.73 -6.19 8.45
C PHE A 36 12.40 -5.69 7.19
N LEU A 37 11.58 -5.42 6.18
CA LEU A 37 12.02 -5.03 4.87
C LEU A 37 11.28 -3.77 4.43
N ILE A 38 12.03 -2.82 3.90
CA ILE A 38 11.52 -1.60 3.27
C ILE A 38 11.84 -1.65 1.78
N GLN A 39 10.83 -1.44 0.96
CA GLN A 39 10.88 -1.48 -0.50
C GLN A 39 10.36 -0.16 -1.06
N THR A 40 11.02 0.36 -2.08
CA THR A 40 10.55 1.51 -2.86
C THR A 40 10.36 1.08 -4.31
N ALA A 41 9.50 1.78 -5.06
CA ALA A 41 9.11 1.31 -6.39
C ALA A 41 10.25 1.42 -7.43
N LEU A 42 11.33 2.14 -7.11
CA LEU A 42 12.44 2.44 -8.00
C LEU A 42 13.81 1.97 -7.45
N GLN A 43 13.89 1.36 -6.26
CA GLN A 43 15.17 0.96 -5.64
C GLN A 43 15.15 -0.46 -5.05
N GLU A 44 16.35 -0.94 -4.70
CA GLU A 44 16.58 -2.18 -3.97
C GLU A 44 15.88 -2.22 -2.61
N SER A 45 15.51 -3.43 -2.21
CA SER A 45 14.92 -3.69 -0.89
C SER A 45 15.99 -3.52 0.20
N LYS A 46 15.63 -2.87 1.31
CA LYS A 46 16.50 -2.77 2.50
C LYS A 46 16.02 -3.76 3.55
N TYR A 47 16.84 -4.77 3.82
CA TYR A 47 16.65 -5.73 4.90
C TYR A 47 17.27 -5.17 6.19
N LEU A 48 16.47 -5.06 7.23
CA LEU A 48 16.82 -4.40 8.48
C LEU A 48 16.40 -5.28 9.66
N SER A 49 17.08 -5.15 10.79
CA SER A 49 16.75 -5.82 12.04
C SER A 49 16.76 -4.81 13.20
N VAL A 50 16.06 -5.14 14.28
CA VAL A 50 16.11 -4.40 15.54
C VAL A 50 16.41 -5.35 16.69
N GLU A 51 16.89 -4.80 17.80
CA GLU A 51 17.34 -5.61 18.94
C GLU A 51 16.20 -6.37 19.62
N THR A 52 14.99 -5.79 19.67
CA THR A 52 13.88 -6.40 20.40
C THR A 52 12.60 -6.49 19.59
N ARG A 53 11.77 -7.50 19.90
CA ARG A 53 10.40 -7.62 19.38
C ARG A 53 9.56 -6.37 19.64
N GLN A 54 9.78 -5.70 20.78
CA GLN A 54 9.06 -4.50 21.16
C GLN A 54 9.39 -3.33 20.23
N ASP A 55 10.65 -3.19 19.82
CA ASP A 55 11.06 -2.14 18.87
C ASP A 55 10.47 -2.39 17.48
N LEU A 56 10.42 -3.65 17.06
CA LEU A 56 9.79 -4.02 15.79
C LEU A 56 8.29 -3.64 15.80
N LEU A 57 7.58 -3.94 16.90
CA LEU A 57 6.19 -3.54 17.08
C LEU A 57 6.01 -2.02 17.07
N ARG A 58 6.96 -1.26 17.66
CA ARG A 58 6.90 0.22 17.64
C ARG A 58 7.04 0.76 16.22
N ILE A 59 7.99 0.22 15.45
CA ILE A 59 8.22 0.60 14.04
C ILE A 59 6.99 0.26 13.19
N GLU A 60 6.47 -0.97 13.29
CA GLU A 60 5.26 -1.40 12.58
C GLU A 60 4.07 -0.48 12.87
N ASN A 61 3.81 -0.20 14.15
CA ASN A 61 2.72 0.69 14.55
C ASN A 61 2.92 2.13 14.05
N ALA A 62 4.16 2.65 14.09
CA ALA A 62 4.48 3.97 13.55
C ALA A 62 4.27 4.02 12.03
N TRP A 63 4.66 2.95 11.32
CA TRP A 63 4.46 2.81 9.88
C TRP A 63 2.98 2.80 9.52
N HIS A 64 2.17 1.97 10.19
CA HIS A 64 0.72 1.92 9.95
C HIS A 64 0.06 3.28 10.19
N ARG A 65 0.46 4.02 11.23
CA ARG A 65 0.00 5.41 11.47
C ARG A 65 0.41 6.36 10.36
N ALA A 66 1.65 6.27 9.89
CA ALA A 66 2.13 7.09 8.78
C ALA A 66 1.36 6.81 7.48
N VAL A 67 1.13 5.54 7.16
CA VAL A 67 0.32 5.09 6.02
C VAL A 67 -1.11 5.61 6.11
N TYR A 68 -1.78 5.39 7.24
CA TYR A 68 -3.15 5.87 7.47
C TYR A 68 -3.26 7.39 7.25
N ASN A 69 -2.37 8.15 7.88
CA ASN A 69 -2.35 9.61 7.76
C ASN A 69 -2.05 10.08 6.33
N ALA A 70 -1.16 9.39 5.61
CA ALA A 70 -0.83 9.72 4.23
C ALA A 70 -1.99 9.43 3.28
N VAL A 71 -2.63 8.26 3.39
CA VAL A 71 -3.74 7.84 2.53
C VAL A 71 -4.97 8.71 2.76
N THR A 72 -5.32 8.99 4.02
CA THR A 72 -6.47 9.84 4.34
C THR A 72 -6.30 11.27 3.84
N ARG A 73 -5.08 11.83 3.89
CA ARG A 73 -4.77 13.13 3.28
C ARG A 73 -4.76 13.09 1.76
N LEU A 74 -4.25 12.01 1.17
CA LEU A 74 -4.21 11.84 -0.28
C LEU A 74 -5.63 11.78 -0.87
N GLY A 75 -6.56 11.13 -0.17
CA GLY A 75 -7.97 11.03 -0.54
C GLY A 75 -8.21 10.06 -1.69
N SER A 76 -7.60 10.28 -2.85
CA SER A 76 -7.66 9.38 -3.99
C SER A 76 -6.40 9.42 -4.85
N LYS A 77 -6.18 8.35 -5.62
CA LYS A 77 -5.08 8.28 -6.59
C LYS A 77 -5.48 7.47 -7.82
N THR A 78 -5.25 8.03 -9.01
CA THR A 78 -5.54 7.38 -10.29
C THR A 78 -4.26 6.91 -10.97
N PHE A 79 -4.33 5.72 -11.55
CA PHE A 79 -3.26 5.07 -12.29
C PHE A 79 -3.72 4.80 -13.72
N ALA A 80 -2.87 5.16 -14.69
CA ALA A 80 -3.09 4.78 -16.08
C ALA A 80 -2.91 3.27 -16.23
N VAL A 81 -3.94 2.61 -16.76
CA VAL A 81 -3.97 1.17 -17.01
C VAL A 81 -4.63 0.90 -18.35
N THR A 82 -4.51 -0.33 -18.84
CA THR A 82 -5.21 -0.80 -20.02
C THR A 82 -6.12 -1.97 -19.62
N GLN A 83 -7.37 -1.95 -20.07
CA GLN A 83 -8.27 -3.08 -19.92
C GLN A 83 -8.75 -3.54 -21.30
N ARG A 84 -8.44 -4.80 -21.66
CA ARG A 84 -8.81 -5.39 -22.96
C ARG A 84 -8.43 -4.51 -24.17
N GLY A 85 -7.23 -3.92 -24.11
CA GLY A 85 -6.70 -3.03 -25.15
C GLY A 85 -7.15 -1.58 -25.09
N ARG A 86 -8.06 -1.20 -24.18
CA ARG A 86 -8.55 0.18 -24.05
C ARG A 86 -7.85 0.93 -22.93
N SER A 87 -7.53 2.20 -23.17
CA SER A 87 -6.90 3.07 -22.17
C SER A 87 -7.91 3.46 -21.08
N SER A 88 -7.54 3.23 -19.83
CA SER A 88 -8.41 3.44 -18.66
C SER A 88 -7.63 4.04 -17.48
N GLY A 89 -8.35 4.67 -16.57
CA GLY A 89 -7.84 5.15 -15.28
C GLY A 89 -8.38 4.28 -14.14
N LEU A 90 -7.52 3.52 -13.47
CA LEU A 90 -7.87 2.87 -12.21
C LEU A 90 -7.69 3.85 -11.06
N THR A 91 -8.78 4.19 -10.39
CA THR A 91 -8.78 5.07 -9.23
C THR A 91 -8.95 4.27 -7.95
N LEU A 92 -8.06 4.52 -6.99
CA LEU A 92 -8.19 4.13 -5.59
C LEU A 92 -8.69 5.36 -4.83
N ASP A 93 -9.92 5.32 -4.35
CA ASP A 93 -10.55 6.40 -3.60
C ASP A 93 -10.82 5.95 -2.16
N TRP A 94 -10.40 6.77 -1.20
CA TRP A 94 -10.51 6.46 0.22
C TRP A 94 -11.98 6.22 0.63
N ALA A 95 -12.93 7.01 0.14
CA ALA A 95 -14.33 6.86 0.51
C ALA A 95 -15.04 5.78 -0.32
N GLN A 96 -14.78 5.73 -1.63
CA GLN A 96 -15.58 4.98 -2.59
C GLN A 96 -15.00 3.61 -2.94
N GLY A 97 -13.70 3.39 -2.75
CA GLY A 97 -13.01 2.15 -3.12
C GLY A 97 -12.33 2.21 -4.47
N PHE A 98 -12.50 1.16 -5.27
CA PHE A 98 -11.94 1.03 -6.60
C PHE A 98 -12.92 1.51 -7.66
N ALA A 99 -12.43 2.24 -8.66
CA ALA A 99 -13.21 2.61 -9.83
C ALA A 99 -12.35 2.56 -11.08
N LEU A 100 -12.87 1.98 -12.16
CA LEU A 100 -12.22 2.03 -13.47
C LEU A 100 -13.00 2.96 -14.39
N TYR A 101 -12.32 4.00 -14.86
CA TYR A 101 -12.85 4.95 -15.83
C TYR A 101 -12.25 4.66 -17.20
N ASP A 102 -13.09 4.46 -18.21
CA ASP A 102 -12.63 4.27 -19.59
C ASP A 102 -12.55 5.63 -20.27
N THR A 103 -11.38 5.93 -20.83
CA THR A 103 -11.09 7.26 -21.37
C THR A 103 -11.74 7.50 -22.73
N GLU A 104 -12.05 6.45 -23.48
CA GLU A 104 -12.65 6.52 -24.80
C GLU A 104 -14.17 6.71 -24.68
N SER A 105 -14.85 5.88 -23.89
CA SER A 105 -16.29 5.96 -23.64
C SER A 105 -16.68 7.09 -22.71
N ARG A 106 -15.70 7.63 -21.95
CA ARG A 106 -15.88 8.66 -20.92
C ARG A 106 -16.81 8.24 -19.78
N GLU A 107 -16.88 6.94 -19.51
CA GLU A 107 -17.75 6.37 -18.49
C GLU A 107 -16.99 5.47 -17.51
N TYR A 108 -17.59 5.24 -16.34
CA TYR A 108 -17.07 4.25 -15.39
C TYR A 108 -17.54 2.86 -15.79
N HIS A 109 -16.60 1.98 -16.12
CA HIS A 109 -16.91 0.58 -16.44
C HIS A 109 -17.33 -0.23 -15.22
N TRP A 110 -16.73 0.03 -14.07
CA TRP A 110 -17.09 -0.63 -12.82
C TRP A 110 -16.59 0.15 -11.61
N ARG A 111 -17.24 -0.10 -10.47
CA ARG A 111 -16.87 0.43 -9.15
C ARG A 111 -17.08 -0.66 -8.10
N TYR A 112 -16.14 -0.78 -7.16
CA TYR A 112 -16.21 -1.73 -6.04
C TYR A 112 -15.68 -1.10 -4.78
N LYS A 113 -16.31 -1.37 -3.63
CA LYS A 113 -15.79 -1.00 -2.32
C LYS A 113 -14.55 -1.82 -1.98
N PHE A 114 -13.70 -1.32 -1.08
CA PHE A 114 -12.55 -2.11 -0.57
C PHE A 114 -12.97 -3.45 0.04
N SER A 115 -14.11 -3.51 0.74
CA SER A 115 -14.65 -4.73 1.36
C SER A 115 -15.08 -5.80 0.35
N GLN A 116 -15.30 -5.41 -0.91
CA GLN A 116 -15.65 -6.34 -1.99
C GLN A 116 -14.41 -7.02 -2.58
N LEU A 117 -13.20 -6.49 -2.38
CA LEU A 117 -11.97 -7.16 -2.83
C LEU A 117 -11.72 -8.42 -1.99
N LYS A 118 -11.69 -9.59 -2.62
CA LYS A 118 -11.42 -10.89 -1.99
C LYS A 118 -10.02 -11.42 -2.23
N GLY A 119 -9.38 -10.94 -3.29
CA GLY A 119 -8.00 -11.30 -3.59
C GLY A 119 -7.46 -10.44 -4.73
N SER A 120 -6.15 -10.36 -4.80
CA SER A 120 -5.41 -9.74 -5.89
C SER A 120 -4.20 -10.59 -6.22
N SER A 121 -3.78 -10.60 -7.48
CA SER A 121 -2.54 -11.22 -7.93
C SER A 121 -1.93 -10.42 -9.07
N ASP A 122 -0.63 -10.55 -9.25
CA ASP A 122 0.11 -9.91 -10.34
C ASP A 122 1.15 -10.87 -10.94
N ASP A 123 1.65 -10.54 -12.13
CA ASP A 123 2.73 -11.28 -12.80
C ASP A 123 4.12 -10.70 -12.53
N SER A 124 4.20 -9.71 -11.63
CA SER A 124 5.39 -8.92 -11.29
C SER A 124 6.02 -8.15 -12.46
N LYS A 125 5.30 -8.04 -13.59
CA LYS A 125 5.74 -7.32 -14.79
C LYS A 125 4.77 -6.19 -15.11
N THR A 126 3.57 -6.53 -15.58
CA THR A 126 2.59 -5.55 -16.05
C THR A 126 1.15 -5.91 -15.71
N LYS A 127 0.84 -7.18 -15.41
CA LYS A 127 -0.55 -7.63 -15.25
C LYS A 127 -0.96 -7.64 -13.80
N LEU A 128 -2.16 -7.11 -13.55
CA LEU A 128 -2.85 -7.13 -12.27
C LEU A 128 -4.21 -7.80 -12.45
N LYS A 129 -4.55 -8.73 -11.55
CA LYS A 129 -5.87 -9.34 -11.43
C LYS A 129 -6.48 -9.00 -10.08
N LEU A 130 -7.72 -8.53 -10.09
CA LEU A 130 -8.50 -8.20 -8.90
C LEU A 130 -9.74 -9.06 -8.88
N HIS A 131 -9.97 -9.74 -7.75
CA HIS A 131 -11.14 -10.59 -7.54
C HIS A 131 -12.11 -9.88 -6.61
N PHE A 132 -13.22 -9.40 -7.16
CA PHE A 132 -14.26 -8.71 -6.40
C PHE A 132 -15.47 -9.61 -6.19
N GLN A 133 -16.05 -9.58 -5.00
CA GLN A 133 -17.36 -10.15 -4.74
C GLN A 133 -18.45 -9.11 -5.03
N ASN A 134 -19.33 -9.40 -5.97
CA ASN A 134 -20.49 -8.56 -6.27
C ASN A 134 -21.62 -8.76 -5.24
N ASP A 135 -22.73 -8.03 -5.41
CA ASP A 135 -23.85 -8.05 -4.47
C ASP A 135 -24.57 -9.43 -4.44
N ASP A 136 -24.52 -10.17 -5.55
CA ASP A 136 -25.00 -11.55 -5.68
C ASP A 136 -24.04 -12.60 -5.10
N LYS A 137 -23.00 -12.15 -4.38
CA LYS A 137 -21.94 -12.98 -3.77
C LYS A 137 -21.07 -13.75 -4.76
N GLN A 138 -21.15 -13.45 -6.05
CA GLN A 138 -20.32 -14.06 -7.09
C GLN A 138 -18.97 -13.35 -7.19
N ILE A 139 -17.93 -14.09 -7.56
CA ILE A 139 -16.58 -13.54 -7.75
C ILE A 139 -16.40 -13.11 -9.21
N GLU A 140 -16.15 -11.83 -9.40
CA GLU A 140 -15.78 -11.23 -10.67
C GLU A 140 -14.28 -10.94 -10.71
N THR A 141 -13.60 -11.43 -11.75
CA THR A 141 -12.18 -11.14 -11.98
C THR A 141 -12.04 -9.98 -12.95
N LYS A 142 -11.37 -8.91 -12.53
CA LYS A 142 -10.98 -7.78 -13.37
C LYS A 142 -9.48 -7.85 -13.64
N GLU A 143 -9.12 -7.99 -14.90
CA GLU A 143 -7.73 -7.98 -15.35
C GLU A 143 -7.38 -6.60 -15.93
N LEU A 144 -6.19 -6.12 -15.57
CA LEU A 144 -5.66 -4.81 -15.93
C LEU A 144 -4.19 -4.95 -16.31
N GLU A 145 -3.75 -4.17 -17.28
CA GLU A 145 -2.34 -4.05 -17.67
C GLU A 145 -1.80 -2.67 -17.29
N CYS A 146 -0.64 -2.65 -16.65
CA CYS A 146 0.04 -1.48 -16.12
C CYS A 146 1.39 -1.35 -16.81
N ALA A 147 1.45 -0.65 -17.95
CA ALA A 147 2.63 -0.67 -18.82
C ALA A 147 3.89 -0.05 -18.22
N THR A 148 3.75 0.95 -17.33
CA THR A 148 4.91 1.72 -16.84
C THR A 148 5.12 1.65 -15.33
N ASN A 149 4.12 1.22 -14.54
CA ASN A 149 4.22 1.42 -13.11
C ASN A 149 3.37 0.49 -12.22
N LEU A 150 3.41 -0.82 -12.49
CA LEU A 150 2.72 -1.82 -11.67
C LEU A 150 3.13 -1.75 -10.19
N GLN A 151 4.42 -1.61 -9.89
CA GLN A 151 4.91 -1.59 -8.50
C GLN A 151 4.35 -0.42 -7.68
N ASN A 152 4.30 0.79 -8.23
CA ASN A 152 3.69 1.91 -7.51
C ASN A 152 2.18 1.72 -7.30
N LEU A 153 1.48 1.10 -8.26
CA LEU A 153 0.08 0.75 -8.09
C LEU A 153 -0.09 -0.27 -6.96
N LEU A 154 0.71 -1.33 -6.91
CA LEU A 154 0.67 -2.36 -5.87
C LEU A 154 0.95 -1.76 -4.48
N PHE A 155 1.98 -0.92 -4.36
CA PHE A 155 2.31 -0.27 -3.09
C PHE A 155 1.21 0.70 -2.64
N CYS A 156 0.61 1.42 -3.56
CA CYS A 156 -0.49 2.30 -3.23
C CYS A 156 -1.74 1.52 -2.83
N MET A 157 -2.08 0.45 -3.56
CA MET A 157 -3.17 -0.44 -3.21
C MET A 157 -2.98 -1.05 -1.82
N HIS A 158 -1.79 -1.55 -1.52
CA HIS A 158 -1.43 -2.03 -0.18
C HIS A 158 -1.62 -0.92 0.86
N ALA A 159 -1.09 0.28 0.63
CA ALA A 159 -1.22 1.41 1.55
C ALA A 159 -2.70 1.75 1.85
N PHE A 160 -3.56 1.81 0.82
CA PHE A 160 -4.99 2.07 0.99
C PHE A 160 -5.67 0.96 1.80
N LEU A 161 -5.35 -0.31 1.53
CA LEU A 161 -5.91 -1.45 2.26
C LEU A 161 -5.43 -1.48 3.73
N THR A 162 -4.13 -1.27 3.99
CA THR A 162 -3.57 -1.16 5.34
C THR A 162 -4.24 -0.02 6.11
N ALA A 163 -4.39 1.15 5.49
CA ALA A 163 -5.08 2.29 6.10
C ALA A 163 -6.55 1.96 6.42
N LYS A 164 -7.24 1.22 5.54
CA LYS A 164 -8.63 0.78 5.78
C LYS A 164 -8.77 -0.19 6.94
N VAL A 165 -7.87 -1.16 7.04
CA VAL A 165 -7.81 -2.09 8.18
C VAL A 165 -7.55 -1.33 9.47
N ALA A 166 -6.59 -0.40 9.45
CA ALA A 166 -6.26 0.41 10.62
C ALA A 166 -7.44 1.33 11.05
N ALA A 167 -8.25 1.81 10.11
CA ALA A 167 -9.40 2.67 10.38
C ALA A 167 -10.57 1.95 11.08
N VAL A 168 -10.68 0.62 10.93
CA VAL A 168 -11.72 -0.19 11.59
C VAL A 168 -11.27 -0.76 12.92
N ASP A 169 -9.98 -0.64 13.27
CA ASP A 169 -9.44 -1.02 14.57
C ASP A 169 -9.62 0.13 15.59
N PRO A 170 -10.49 -0.02 16.61
CA PRO A 170 -10.72 1.01 17.61
C PRO A 170 -9.50 1.30 18.48
N SER A 171 -8.57 0.35 18.62
CA SER A 171 -7.36 0.51 19.41
C SER A 171 -6.33 1.38 18.69
N PHE A 172 -6.26 1.28 17.37
CA PHE A 172 -5.37 2.07 16.52
C PHE A 172 -5.70 3.57 16.59
N LEU A 173 -6.98 3.93 16.54
CA LEU A 173 -7.44 5.33 16.58
C LEU A 173 -7.28 5.99 17.96
N LYS A 174 -7.19 5.21 19.04
CA LYS A 174 -7.03 5.72 20.42
C LYS A 174 -5.59 6.07 20.79
N GLY A 175 -4.61 5.68 19.96
CA GLY A 175 -3.18 5.89 20.21
C GLY A 175 -2.72 7.32 19.92
N LYS A 176 -3.18 8.33 20.67
CA LYS A 176 -2.45 9.60 20.77
C LYS A 176 -1.20 9.37 21.64
N PRO A 177 0.00 9.79 21.22
CA PRO A 177 1.15 9.77 22.11
C PRO A 177 0.84 10.63 23.34
N LYS A 178 0.99 10.06 24.53
CA LYS A 178 1.00 10.85 25.77
C LYS A 178 2.18 11.81 25.65
N THR A 179 1.90 13.11 25.61
CA THR A 179 2.92 14.14 25.83
C THR A 179 3.58 13.83 27.18
N PRO A 180 4.93 13.81 27.27
CA PRO A 180 5.58 13.77 28.56
C PRO A 180 5.14 15.00 29.33
N ALA A 181 4.68 14.82 30.57
CA ALA A 181 4.45 15.93 31.47
C ALA A 181 5.80 16.64 31.68
N SER A 182 5.81 17.95 31.38
CA SER A 182 6.88 18.89 31.68
C SER A 182 7.14 19.00 33.17
#